data_AF-A0AAW0W7S9-F1
#
_entry.id   AF-A0AAW0W7S9-F1
#
_cell.length_a   1.000
_cell.length_b   1.000
_cell.length_c   1.000
_cell.angle_alpha   90.00
_cell.angle_beta   90.00
_cell.angle_gamma   90.00
#
_symmetry.space_group_name_H-M   'P 1'
#
loop_
_entity.id
_entity.type
_entity.pdbx_description
1 polymer ?
#
loop_
_entity_poly.entity_id
_entity_poly.type
_entity_poly.pdbx_seq_one_letter_code
_entity_poly.pdbx_strand_id
1 'polypeptide(L)'
;DIIMKVVAVAVLCLAVVVSARMPYELPIGYLEILGREPARVFDCANRPYGFYADVANDCKIFHVCDPVYDENGLEVLKVDQFSFLCGNQTVFSQDYLTCTYPEEAYPCDQAEALYTSSNANFGKIPEEP
;
A
#
# COMPACT_ATOMS: atom_id res chain seq x y z
N ASP A 1 -7.92 -38.11 25.31
CA ASP A 1 -8.82 -37.17 24.59
C ASP A 1 -8.42 -36.96 23.14
N ILE A 2 -8.87 -37.84 22.24
CA ILE A 2 -8.68 -37.71 20.78
C ILE A 2 -9.51 -36.55 20.24
N ILE A 3 -10.71 -36.35 20.78
CA ILE A 3 -11.63 -35.26 20.40
C ILE A 3 -10.98 -33.89 20.62
N MET A 4 -10.28 -33.69 21.74
CA MET A 4 -9.63 -32.41 22.04
C MET A 4 -8.46 -32.10 21.08
N LYS A 5 -7.75 -33.14 20.62
CA LYS A 5 -6.71 -33.00 19.59
C LYS A 5 -7.30 -32.69 18.21
N VAL A 6 -8.41 -33.34 17.85
CA VAL A 6 -9.10 -33.08 16.57
C VAL A 6 -9.67 -31.67 16.53
N VAL A 7 -10.28 -31.21 17.63
CA VAL A 7 -10.79 -29.83 17.75
C VAL A 7 -9.63 -28.82 17.68
N ALA A 8 -8.53 -29.07 18.39
CA ALA A 8 -7.36 -28.19 18.34
C ALA A 8 -6.76 -28.10 16.92
N VAL A 9 -6.64 -29.21 16.21
CA VAL A 9 -6.15 -29.24 14.82
C VAL A 9 -7.12 -28.51 13.87
N ALA A 10 -8.43 -28.72 14.01
CA ALA A 10 -9.43 -28.04 13.18
C ALA A 10 -9.43 -26.51 13.39
N VAL A 11 -9.32 -26.05 14.65
CA VAL A 11 -9.21 -24.62 14.98
C VAL A 11 -7.91 -24.02 14.45
N LEU A 12 -6.78 -24.74 14.55
CA LEU A 12 -5.51 -24.29 13.97
C LEU A 12 -5.62 -24.14 12.45
N CYS A 13 -6.21 -25.11 11.76
CA CYS A 13 -6.44 -25.04 10.31
C CYS A 13 -7.36 -23.88 9.91
N LEU A 14 -8.38 -23.57 10.72
CA LEU A 14 -9.29 -22.44 10.50
C LEU A 14 -8.62 -21.07 10.73
N ALA A 15 -7.60 -20.98 11.58
CA ALA A 15 -6.83 -19.74 11.74
C ALA A 15 -5.95 -19.44 10.52
N VAL A 16 -5.54 -20.47 9.76
CA VAL A 16 -4.66 -20.32 8.58
C VAL A 16 -5.42 -19.79 7.35
N VAL A 17 -6.76 -19.90 7.31
CA VAL A 17 -7.57 -19.50 6.13
C VAL A 17 -7.95 -18.02 6.08
N VAL A 18 -7.56 -17.20 7.06
CA VAL A 18 -7.67 -15.73 6.92
C VAL A 18 -6.48 -15.24 6.09
N SER A 19 -6.55 -15.45 4.77
CA SER A 19 -5.63 -14.82 3.81
C SER A 19 -5.96 -13.33 3.68
N ALA A 20 -5.66 -12.55 4.73
CA ALA A 20 -5.53 -11.12 4.56
C ALA A 20 -4.27 -10.91 3.69
N ARG A 21 -4.43 -10.32 2.49
CA ARG A 21 -3.28 -9.82 1.73
C ARG A 21 -2.51 -8.88 2.63
N MET A 22 -1.25 -9.20 2.90
CA MET A 22 -0.45 -8.39 3.80
C MET A 22 0.21 -7.26 3.01
N PRO A 23 0.30 -6.05 3.57
CA PRO A 23 1.12 -5.00 2.97
C PRO A 23 2.57 -5.48 2.81
N TYR A 24 3.29 -4.91 1.84
CA TYR A 24 4.66 -5.30 1.50
C TYR A 24 4.85 -6.72 0.92
N GLU A 25 3.83 -7.29 0.26
CA GLU A 25 4.02 -8.42 -0.65
C GLU A 25 4.74 -7.96 -1.94
N LEU A 26 6.09 -7.91 -1.88
CA LEU A 26 6.93 -7.40 -2.97
C LEU A 26 7.39 -8.51 -3.94
N PRO A 27 7.74 -8.16 -5.21
CA PRO A 27 8.26 -9.12 -6.18
C PRO A 27 9.55 -9.81 -5.74
N ILE A 28 9.78 -11.04 -6.22
CA ILE A 28 11.06 -11.73 -6.04
C ILE A 28 12.18 -10.87 -6.61
N GLY A 29 13.25 -10.66 -5.84
CA GLY A 29 14.38 -9.80 -6.22
C GLY A 29 14.29 -8.36 -5.70
N TYR A 30 13.25 -8.00 -4.94
CA TYR A 30 13.15 -6.65 -4.34
C TYR A 30 14.39 -6.24 -3.55
N LEU A 31 15.06 -7.20 -2.90
CA LEU A 31 16.24 -6.95 -2.08
C LEU A 31 17.42 -6.39 -2.89
N GLU A 32 17.53 -6.76 -4.17
CA GLU A 32 18.58 -6.22 -5.06
C GLU A 32 18.36 -4.74 -5.35
N ILE A 33 17.11 -4.30 -5.45
CA ILE A 33 16.75 -2.90 -5.72
C ILE A 33 16.79 -2.07 -4.43
N LEU A 34 16.28 -2.61 -3.33
CA LEU A 34 16.24 -1.91 -2.04
C LEU A 34 17.60 -1.86 -1.35
N GLY A 35 18.41 -2.92 -1.47
CA GLY A 35 19.66 -3.11 -0.74
C GLY A 35 19.47 -3.42 0.75
N ARG A 36 18.23 -3.51 1.22
CA ARG A 36 17.84 -3.79 2.61
C ARG A 36 16.41 -4.35 2.68
N GLU A 37 16.08 -4.95 3.81
CA GLU A 37 14.69 -5.24 4.15
C GLU A 37 13.87 -3.93 4.29
N PRO A 38 12.64 -3.90 3.77
CA PRO A 38 11.81 -2.70 3.83
C PRO A 38 11.35 -2.40 5.26
N ALA A 39 11.39 -1.13 5.63
CA ALA A 39 10.78 -0.63 6.85
C ALA A 39 9.24 -0.64 6.69
N ARG A 40 8.54 -1.47 7.46
CA ARG A 40 7.07 -1.62 7.33
C ARG A 40 6.34 -0.70 8.30
N VAL A 41 6.48 0.60 8.09
CA VAL A 41 5.95 1.65 8.99
C VAL A 41 4.87 2.51 8.34
N PHE A 42 4.67 2.40 7.03
CA PHE A 42 3.57 3.07 6.34
C PHE A 42 2.26 2.32 6.55
N ASP A 43 1.20 3.06 6.86
CA ASP A 43 -0.17 2.55 6.89
C ASP A 43 -1.16 3.51 6.19
N CYS A 44 -2.25 2.92 5.71
CA CYS A 44 -3.35 3.63 5.06
C CYS A 44 -4.38 4.25 6.03
N ALA A 45 -4.13 4.25 7.34
CA ALA A 45 -5.09 4.78 8.29
C ALA A 45 -5.29 6.28 8.08
N ASN A 46 -6.57 6.70 8.02
CA ASN A 46 -6.96 8.09 7.80
C ASN A 46 -6.45 8.69 6.47
N ARG A 47 -6.12 7.85 5.48
CA ARG A 47 -5.69 8.28 4.15
C ARG A 47 -6.83 8.07 3.14
N PRO A 48 -7.16 9.08 2.31
CA PRO A 48 -8.15 8.92 1.25
C PRO A 48 -7.65 7.97 0.15
N TYR A 49 -8.52 7.66 -0.81
CA TYR A 49 -8.10 6.91 -2.00
C TYR A 49 -6.95 7.63 -2.70
N GLY A 50 -5.83 6.94 -2.95
CA GLY A 50 -4.66 7.60 -3.49
C GLY A 50 -3.39 6.76 -3.53
N PHE A 51 -2.34 7.36 -4.09
CA PHE A 51 -0.98 6.84 -4.07
C PHE A 51 -0.11 7.61 -3.08
N TYR A 52 0.78 6.89 -2.42
CA TYR A 52 1.60 7.43 -1.33
C TYR A 52 3.04 6.92 -1.45
N ALA A 53 3.98 7.85 -1.55
CA ALA A 53 5.41 7.56 -1.50
C ALA A 53 5.77 6.93 -0.14
N ASP A 54 6.57 5.86 -0.12
CA ASP A 54 7.10 5.33 1.14
C ASP A 54 8.45 5.99 1.46
N VAL A 55 8.39 7.10 2.20
CA VAL A 55 9.58 7.87 2.59
C VAL A 55 10.53 7.04 3.46
N ALA A 56 10.02 6.11 4.27
CA ALA A 56 10.84 5.23 5.10
C ALA A 56 11.63 4.20 4.28
N ASN A 57 11.27 4.02 3.00
CA ASN A 57 11.94 3.16 2.04
C ASN A 57 12.51 3.93 0.85
N ASP A 58 12.94 5.19 1.08
CA ASP A 58 13.63 6.03 0.11
C ASP A 58 12.80 6.24 -1.18
N CYS A 59 11.47 6.21 -1.06
CA CYS A 59 10.50 6.28 -2.15
C CYS A 59 10.69 5.23 -3.26
N LYS A 60 11.49 4.19 -3.01
CA LYS A 60 11.59 3.02 -3.90
C LYS A 60 10.35 2.14 -3.82
N ILE A 61 9.58 2.28 -2.75
CA ILE A 61 8.27 1.68 -2.56
C ILE A 61 7.23 2.80 -2.59
N PHE A 62 6.06 2.49 -3.13
CA PHE A 62 4.88 3.32 -2.97
C PHE A 62 3.68 2.45 -2.64
N HIS A 63 2.65 3.07 -2.08
CA HIS A 63 1.43 2.42 -1.64
C HIS A 63 0.22 2.96 -2.36
N VAL A 64 -0.76 2.09 -2.62
CA VAL A 64 -2.11 2.50 -2.99
C VAL A 64 -3.02 2.18 -1.81
N CYS A 65 -3.70 3.20 -1.29
CA CYS A 65 -4.71 3.04 -0.25
C CYS A 65 -6.09 3.02 -0.89
N ASP A 66 -6.72 1.86 -1.00
CA ASP A 66 -7.99 1.66 -1.71
C ASP A 66 -9.15 1.46 -0.72
N PRO A 67 -10.10 2.41 -0.61
CA PRO A 67 -11.24 2.26 0.29
C PRO A 67 -12.22 1.22 -0.24
N VAL A 68 -12.51 0.22 0.59
CA VAL A 68 -13.54 -0.79 0.34
C VAL A 68 -14.82 -0.33 1.02
N TYR A 69 -15.84 -0.07 0.21
CA TYR A 69 -17.15 0.40 0.68
C TYR A 69 -18.10 -0.76 1.00
N ASP A 70 -19.14 -0.46 1.77
CA ASP A 70 -20.28 -1.34 1.96
C ASP A 70 -21.06 -1.57 0.66
N GLU A 71 -22.04 -2.46 0.70
CA GLU A 71 -22.86 -2.81 -0.49
C GLU A 71 -23.60 -1.60 -1.07
N ASN A 72 -23.86 -0.57 -0.26
CA ASN A 72 -24.54 0.66 -0.69
C ASN A 72 -23.59 1.76 -1.16
N GLY A 73 -22.27 1.59 -0.99
CA GLY A 73 -21.27 2.60 -1.35
C GLY A 73 -21.25 3.82 -0.42
N LEU A 74 -21.87 3.75 0.76
CA LEU A 74 -22.05 4.88 1.67
C LEU A 74 -21.00 4.93 2.77
N GLU A 75 -20.54 3.76 3.23
CA GLU A 75 -19.59 3.66 4.35
C GLU A 75 -18.34 2.90 3.93
N VAL A 76 -17.16 3.40 4.34
CA VAL A 76 -15.89 2.69 4.16
C VAL A 76 -15.77 1.62 5.24
N LEU A 77 -15.78 0.35 4.84
CA LEU A 77 -15.63 -0.78 5.75
C LEU A 77 -14.17 -0.98 6.17
N LYS A 78 -13.24 -0.78 5.24
CA LYS A 78 -11.79 -0.87 5.44
C LYS A 78 -11.05 -0.14 4.31
N VAL A 79 -9.77 0.11 4.51
CA VAL A 79 -8.87 0.60 3.45
C VAL A 79 -7.81 -0.45 3.20
N ASP A 80 -7.80 -1.01 2.00
CA ASP A 80 -6.80 -1.98 1.59
C ASP A 80 -5.51 -1.26 1.19
N GLN A 81 -4.38 -1.76 1.68
CA GLN A 81 -3.06 -1.23 1.37
C GLN A 81 -2.34 -2.15 0.40
N PHE A 82 -2.11 -1.66 -0.81
CA PHE A 82 -1.27 -2.32 -1.81
C PHE A 82 0.11 -1.67 -1.81
N SER A 83 1.17 -2.47 -1.93
CA SER A 83 2.55 -1.97 -1.90
C SER A 83 3.24 -2.38 -3.19
N PHE A 84 3.95 -1.43 -3.80
CA PHE A 84 4.58 -1.61 -5.10
C PHE A 84 6.02 -1.16 -5.04
N LEU A 85 6.89 -1.89 -5.74
CA LEU A 85 8.29 -1.56 -5.89
C LEU A 85 8.47 -0.81 -7.22
N CYS A 86 9.13 0.35 -7.18
CA CYS A 86 9.59 1.03 -8.38
C CYS A 86 10.67 0.21 -9.09
N GLY A 87 10.77 0.37 -10.42
CA GLY A 87 11.80 -0.29 -11.21
C GLY A 87 13.22 0.08 -10.77
N ASN A 88 14.20 -0.70 -11.21
CA ASN A 88 15.60 -0.42 -10.89
C ASN A 88 15.97 1.03 -11.25
N GLN A 89 16.68 1.71 -10.35
CA GLN A 89 17.12 3.11 -10.50
C GLN A 89 15.99 4.17 -10.55
N THR A 90 14.75 3.81 -10.24
CA THR A 90 13.62 4.76 -10.18
C THR A 90 13.07 4.90 -8.77
N VAL A 91 12.44 6.05 -8.50
CA VAL A 91 11.75 6.36 -7.25
C VAL A 91 10.37 6.93 -7.56
N PHE A 92 9.43 6.75 -6.64
CA PHE A 92 8.09 7.28 -6.77
C PHE A 92 8.08 8.79 -6.53
N SER A 93 7.57 9.54 -7.52
CA SER A 93 7.37 10.98 -7.43
C SER A 93 5.95 11.26 -7.00
N GLN A 94 5.77 11.86 -5.82
CA GLN A 94 4.42 12.09 -5.26
C GLN A 94 3.59 13.09 -6.06
N ASP A 95 4.22 14.04 -6.74
CA ASP A 95 3.53 15.02 -7.61
C ASP A 95 3.05 14.42 -8.94
N TYR A 96 3.82 13.52 -9.53
CA TYR A 96 3.47 12.83 -10.78
C TYR A 96 2.68 11.54 -10.57
N LEU A 97 2.62 11.05 -9.32
CA LEU A 97 1.98 9.80 -8.93
C LEU A 97 2.49 8.59 -9.75
N THR A 98 3.79 8.59 -10.07
CA THR A 98 4.44 7.51 -10.83
C THR A 98 5.92 7.38 -10.46
N CYS A 99 6.55 6.25 -10.80
CA CYS A 99 7.99 6.09 -10.68
C CYS A 99 8.70 6.82 -11.83
N THR A 100 9.72 7.61 -11.50
CA THR A 100 10.62 8.27 -12.45
C THR A 100 12.07 8.24 -11.94
N TYR A 101 13.01 8.78 -12.71
CA TYR A 101 14.39 8.92 -12.28
C TYR A 101 14.51 9.93 -11.12
N PRO A 102 15.40 9.70 -10.14
CA PRO A 102 15.53 10.56 -8.95
C PRO A 102 15.76 12.05 -9.26
N GLU A 103 16.42 12.38 -10.36
CA GLU A 103 16.68 13.75 -10.81
C GLU A 103 15.44 14.47 -11.37
N GLU A 104 14.42 13.72 -11.79
CA GLU A 104 13.14 14.24 -12.27
C GLU A 104 12.04 14.16 -11.21
N ALA A 105 12.26 13.35 -10.16
CA ALA A 105 11.31 13.13 -9.09
C ALA A 105 11.30 14.31 -8.11
N TYR A 106 10.12 14.56 -7.54
CA TYR A 106 9.97 15.42 -6.38
C TYR A 106 10.80 14.87 -5.19
N PRO A 107 11.47 15.72 -4.38
CA PRO A 107 12.28 15.27 -3.26
C PRO A 107 11.53 14.30 -2.33
N CYS A 108 12.08 13.10 -2.17
CA CYS A 108 11.41 12.02 -1.43
C CYS A 108 11.14 12.39 0.04
N ASP A 109 12.08 13.07 0.68
CA ASP A 109 11.95 13.54 2.07
C ASP A 109 10.86 14.60 2.27
N GLN A 110 10.37 15.20 1.19
CA GLN A 110 9.28 16.17 1.18
C GLN A 110 7.97 15.60 0.63
N ALA A 111 7.97 14.35 0.15
CA ALA A 111 6.83 13.74 -0.54
C ALA A 111 5.55 13.78 0.30
N GLU A 112 5.64 13.60 1.62
CA GLU A 112 4.45 13.59 2.49
C GLU A 112 3.65 14.89 2.46
N ALA A 113 4.31 16.03 2.21
CA ALA A 113 3.66 17.33 2.09
C ALA A 113 2.68 17.40 0.92
N LEU A 114 2.83 16.51 -0.08
CA LEU A 114 1.99 16.45 -1.27
C LEU A 114 0.91 15.37 -1.20
N TYR A 115 0.84 14.55 -0.15
CA TYR A 115 -0.15 13.47 -0.04
C TYR A 115 -1.58 13.95 -0.22
N THR A 116 -1.94 15.10 0.38
CA THR A 116 -3.29 15.64 0.27
C THR A 116 -3.55 16.23 -1.12
N SER A 117 -2.65 17.07 -1.62
CA SER A 117 -2.88 17.81 -2.87
C SER A 117 -2.85 16.90 -4.10
N SER A 118 -1.90 15.96 -4.16
CA SER A 118 -1.76 15.03 -5.29
C SER A 118 -2.93 14.02 -5.35
N ASN A 119 -3.45 13.58 -4.21
CA ASN A 119 -4.57 12.64 -4.16
C ASN A 119 -5.96 13.30 -4.10
N ALA A 120 -6.05 14.64 -4.02
CA ALA A 120 -7.32 15.35 -3.81
C ALA A 120 -8.40 15.04 -4.86
N ASN A 121 -7.98 14.75 -6.09
CA ASN A 121 -8.87 14.44 -7.23
C ASN A 121 -8.76 13.00 -7.70
N PHE A 122 -7.96 12.17 -7.02
CA PHE A 122 -7.77 10.80 -7.43
C PHE A 122 -9.06 9.99 -7.23
N GLY A 123 -9.44 9.21 -8.25
CA GLY A 123 -10.64 8.37 -8.22
C GLY A 123 -11.99 9.10 -8.23
N LYS A 124 -12.00 10.44 -8.32
CA LYS A 124 -13.25 11.21 -8.47
C LYS A 124 -13.73 11.14 -9.92
N ILE A 125 -14.97 10.72 -10.11
CA ILE A 125 -15.66 10.81 -11.40
C ILE A 125 -16.10 12.28 -11.56
N PRO A 126 -15.70 12.97 -12.65
CA PRO A 126 -16.19 14.32 -12.92
C PRO A 126 -17.71 14.31 -13.02
N GLU A 127 -18.38 15.29 -12.41
CA GLU A 127 -19.80 15.51 -12.69
C GLU A 127 -19.93 15.92 -14.16
N GLU A 128 -20.81 15.24 -14.90
CA GLU A 128 -21.10 15.66 -16.27
C GLU A 128 -21.74 17.07 -16.26
N PRO A 129 -21.32 17.96 -17.18
CA PRO A 129 -21.77 19.35 -17.20
C PRO A 129 -23.26 19.53 -17.52
#